data_AF-A0A953TXJ3-F1
#
_entry.id   AF-A0A953TXJ3-F1
#
_cell.length_a   1.000
_cell.length_b   1.000
_cell.length_c   1.000
_cell.angle_alpha   90.00
_cell.angle_beta   90.00
_cell.angle_gamma   90.00
#
_symmetry.space_group_name_H-M   'P 1'
#
loop_
_entity.id
_entity.type
_entity.pdbx_description
1 polymer ?
#
loop_
_entity_poly.entity_id
_entity_poly.type
_entity_poly.pdbx_seq_one_letter_code
_entity_poly.pdbx_strand_id
1 'polypeptide(L)'
;GGATNALGKRIRVGTGDWRTVIGVAADVKYAQIDEAPRPYVYVPFLQLYRSSMTLHTRGAAPVDVLVDQARARVAALDPELPLIHATSLAQQTHGATIILEFMSFMLFVFGAGGMALAGMGIYGLVSYSVKQSTHEIGIRMALGADRLSVVRGFLGRGLKLGAAGAAVGMIAALGISRFLASVLFGVSATDAVSFARAVAIVLGGVIVATIFPAWRAARTNPLSALRHH
;
A
#
# COMPACT_ATOMS: atom_id res chain seq x y z
N GLY A 1 4.48 18.85 32.60
CA GLY A 1 5.73 18.66 33.35
C GLY A 1 6.80 18.23 32.37
N GLY A 2 7.87 19.01 32.20
CA GLY A 2 8.92 18.70 31.22
C GLY A 2 9.92 17.66 31.74
N ALA A 3 10.62 17.00 30.82
CA ALA A 3 11.65 16.00 31.10
C ALA A 3 12.72 16.47 32.11
N THR A 4 13.07 17.76 32.07
CA THR A 4 14.03 18.39 32.99
C THR A 4 13.55 18.48 34.44
N ASN A 5 12.23 18.49 34.70
CA ASN A 5 11.69 18.53 36.06
C ASN A 5 11.64 17.15 36.75
N ALA A 6 11.88 16.07 36.00
CA ALA A 6 11.87 14.72 36.53
C ALA A 6 13.21 14.31 37.16
N LEU A 7 14.32 14.93 36.75
CA LEU A 7 15.67 14.59 37.22
C LEU A 7 15.81 14.84 38.74
N GLY A 8 16.42 13.89 39.45
CA GLY A 8 16.64 13.95 40.89
C GLY A 8 15.40 13.64 41.74
N LYS A 9 14.22 13.50 41.14
CA LYS A 9 13.01 13.08 41.85
C LYS A 9 13.03 11.58 42.14
N ARG A 10 12.26 11.15 43.14
CA ARG A 10 12.13 9.74 43.50
C ARG A 10 10.83 9.17 42.94
N ILE A 11 10.92 7.96 42.37
CA ILE A 11 9.78 7.19 41.88
C ILE A 11 9.78 5.81 42.52
N ARG A 12 8.58 5.24 42.68
CA ARG A 12 8.39 3.87 43.16
C ARG A 12 7.52 3.12 42.16
N VAL A 13 8.01 1.99 41.66
CA VAL A 13 7.27 1.15 40.71
C VAL A 13 6.68 -0.03 41.49
N GLY A 14 5.34 -0.08 41.58
CA GLY A 14 4.63 -1.10 42.35
C GLY A 14 4.99 -1.07 43.84
N THR A 15 5.35 -2.24 44.39
CA THR A 15 5.78 -2.44 45.79
C THR A 15 7.29 -2.38 45.99
N GLY A 16 8.08 -2.07 44.95
CA GLY A 16 9.53 -2.04 45.05
C GLY A 16 10.09 -0.81 45.77
N ASP A 17 11.42 -0.73 45.86
CA ASP A 17 12.10 0.39 46.53
C ASP A 17 12.01 1.71 45.76
N TRP A 18 12.13 2.80 46.52
CA TRP A 18 12.24 4.16 45.99
C TRP A 18 13.55 4.35 45.22
N ARG A 19 13.45 4.76 43.95
CA ARG A 19 14.59 5.00 43.05
C ARG A 19 14.64 6.44 42.60
N THR A 20 15.84 6.97 42.40
CA THR A 20 16.06 8.34 41.92
C THR A 20 16.13 8.36 40.40
N VAL A 21 15.43 9.30 39.76
CA VAL A 21 15.47 9.50 38.32
C VAL A 21 16.78 10.19 37.95
N ILE A 22 17.64 9.49 37.20
CA ILE A 22 18.96 9.99 36.77
C ILE A 22 18.98 10.46 35.30
N GLY A 23 17.92 10.17 34.53
CA GLY A 23 17.84 10.48 33.12
C GLY A 23 16.42 10.32 32.57
N VAL A 24 16.15 10.98 31.45
CA VAL A 24 14.90 10.82 30.68
C VAL A 24 15.29 10.50 29.24
N ALA A 25 14.74 9.40 28.71
CA ALA A 25 14.92 8.99 27.33
C ALA A 25 13.77 9.52 26.45
N ALA A 26 13.99 9.56 25.13
CA ALA A 26 12.92 9.85 24.18
C ALA A 26 11.86 8.73 24.20
N ASP A 27 10.62 9.09 23.89
CA ASP A 27 9.53 8.13 23.79
C ASP A 27 9.81 7.13 22.67
N VAL A 28 9.62 5.85 22.97
CA VAL A 28 9.76 4.73 22.04
C VAL A 28 8.53 3.85 22.13
N LYS A 29 8.10 3.29 21.00
CA LYS A 29 7.04 2.28 20.96
C LYS A 29 7.65 0.93 21.34
N TYR A 30 7.09 0.27 22.34
CA TYR A 30 7.72 -0.90 22.95
C TYR A 30 7.13 -2.24 22.47
N ALA A 31 5.80 -2.37 22.45
CA ALA A 31 5.13 -3.64 22.16
C ALA A 31 4.42 -3.65 20.79
N GLN A 32 3.82 -2.53 20.38
CA GLN A 32 3.09 -2.45 19.12
C GLN A 32 3.34 -1.14 18.39
N ILE A 33 3.19 -1.18 17.06
CA ILE A 33 3.35 -0.01 16.19
C ILE A 33 2.25 1.04 16.47
N ASP A 34 1.11 0.63 17.01
CA ASP A 34 -0.05 1.47 17.34
C ASP A 34 -0.24 1.69 18.86
N GLU A 35 0.75 1.38 19.70
CA GLU A 35 0.59 1.56 21.13
C GLU A 35 0.47 3.05 21.52
N ALA A 36 -0.49 3.35 22.40
CA ALA A 36 -0.51 4.65 23.08
C ALA A 36 0.73 4.79 23.97
N PRO A 37 1.28 6.00 24.16
CA PRO A 37 2.44 6.21 25.02
C PRO A 37 2.20 5.62 26.42
N ARG A 38 2.99 4.61 26.77
CA ARG A 38 2.94 3.94 28.06
C ARG A 38 4.11 4.38 28.93
N PRO A 39 3.91 4.60 30.25
CA PRO A 39 5.02 4.90 31.14
C PRO A 39 6.01 3.73 31.19
N TYR A 40 7.26 3.99 30.80
CA TYR A 40 8.37 3.04 30.91
C TYR A 40 9.47 3.59 31.81
N VAL A 41 10.13 2.67 32.54
CA VAL A 41 11.26 2.99 33.40
C VAL A 41 12.40 2.04 33.07
N TYR A 42 13.55 2.58 32.71
CA TYR A 42 14.78 1.82 32.58
C TYR A 42 15.46 1.71 33.95
N VAL A 43 15.72 0.49 34.39
CA VAL A 43 16.42 0.21 35.64
C VAL A 43 17.75 -0.48 35.32
N PRO A 44 18.88 -0.05 35.93
CA PRO A 44 20.15 -0.73 35.71
C PRO A 44 20.07 -2.21 36.07
N PHE A 45 20.64 -3.07 35.22
CA PHE A 45 20.62 -4.52 35.40
C PHE A 45 21.10 -4.97 36.79
N LEU A 46 22.15 -4.35 37.31
CA LEU A 46 22.70 -4.66 38.63
C LEU A 46 21.75 -4.34 39.80
N GLN A 47 20.78 -3.43 39.61
CA GLN A 47 19.77 -3.08 40.62
C GLN A 47 18.49 -3.90 40.48
N LEU A 48 18.26 -4.50 39.31
CA LEU A 48 17.10 -5.33 39.03
C LEU A 48 17.51 -6.46 38.09
N TYR A 49 18.11 -7.49 38.68
CA TYR A 49 18.56 -8.67 37.95
C TYR A 49 17.38 -9.35 37.24
N ARG A 50 17.57 -9.66 35.96
CA ARG A 50 16.67 -10.48 35.15
C ARG A 50 17.48 -11.63 34.57
N SER A 51 16.96 -12.85 34.65
CA SER A 51 17.61 -14.04 34.10
C SER A 51 17.58 -14.07 32.56
N SER A 52 16.72 -13.27 31.92
CA SER A 52 16.68 -13.12 30.47
C SER A 52 17.52 -11.92 30.02
N MET A 53 18.34 -12.13 28.98
CA MET A 53 19.15 -11.09 28.34
C MET A 53 19.02 -11.17 26.82
N THR A 54 18.79 -10.03 26.18
CA THR A 54 18.70 -9.94 24.71
C THR A 54 20.00 -9.36 24.17
N LEU A 55 20.72 -10.16 23.38
CA LEU A 55 21.93 -9.70 22.70
C LEU A 55 21.59 -9.19 21.29
N HIS A 56 21.99 -7.97 20.99
CA HIS A 56 21.86 -7.42 19.64
C HIS A 56 23.22 -7.51 18.95
N THR A 57 23.28 -8.20 17.81
CA THR A 57 24.48 -8.33 17.00
C THR A 57 24.27 -7.64 15.65
N ARG A 58 25.35 -7.07 15.09
CA ARG A 58 25.34 -6.44 13.77
C ARG A 58 26.49 -7.01 12.95
N GLY A 59 26.19 -7.46 11.75
CA GLY A 59 27.17 -8.00 10.81
C GLY A 59 26.67 -7.89 9.37
N ALA A 60 27.59 -8.07 8.41
CA ALA A 60 27.27 -8.05 6.98
C ALA A 60 26.94 -9.44 6.40
N ALA A 61 27.19 -10.50 7.18
CA ALA A 61 26.87 -11.87 6.77
C ALA A 61 25.36 -12.14 6.82
N PRO A 62 24.87 -13.16 6.10
CA PRO A 62 23.49 -13.63 6.21
C PRO A 62 23.08 -13.93 7.66
N VAL A 63 21.79 -13.72 7.97
CA VAL A 63 21.24 -13.80 9.33
C VAL A 63 21.47 -15.17 9.96
N ASP A 64 21.24 -16.24 9.19
CA ASP A 64 21.45 -17.63 9.56
C ASP A 64 22.90 -17.87 10.02
N VAL A 65 23.87 -17.38 9.24
CA VAL A 65 25.29 -17.49 9.57
C VAL A 65 25.63 -16.74 10.86
N LEU A 66 25.10 -15.53 11.04
CA LEU A 66 25.34 -14.75 12.25
C LEU A 66 24.70 -15.39 13.50
N VAL A 67 23.51 -15.98 13.36
CA VAL A 67 22.84 -16.70 14.45
C VAL A 67 23.65 -17.93 14.85
N ASP A 68 24.14 -18.71 13.90
CA ASP A 68 24.94 -19.90 14.19
C ASP A 68 26.29 -19.53 14.80
N GLN A 69 26.95 -18.48 14.33
CA GLN A 69 28.16 -17.94 14.95
C GLN A 69 27.92 -17.47 16.39
N ALA A 70 26.83 -16.76 16.65
CA ALA A 70 26.47 -16.34 18.00
C ALA A 70 26.19 -17.54 18.91
N ARG A 71 25.45 -18.54 18.42
CA ARG A 71 25.16 -19.79 19.13
C ARG A 71 26.44 -20.53 19.50
N ALA A 72 27.37 -20.68 18.56
CA ALA A 72 28.66 -21.33 18.80
C ALA A 72 29.50 -20.60 19.87
N ARG A 73 29.48 -19.26 19.89
CA ARG A 73 30.19 -18.45 20.90
C ARG A 73 29.57 -18.55 22.29
N VAL A 74 28.25 -18.56 22.39
CA VAL A 74 27.55 -18.73 23.68
C VAL A 74 27.78 -20.14 24.22
N ALA A 75 27.66 -21.17 23.37
CA ALA A 75 27.91 -22.55 23.78
C ALA A 75 29.36 -22.80 24.25
N ALA A 76 30.33 -22.05 23.71
CA ALA A 76 31.72 -22.10 24.15
C ALA A 76 31.95 -21.43 25.52
N LEU A 77 31.09 -20.48 25.93
CA LEU A 77 31.13 -19.86 27.24
C LEU A 77 30.43 -20.73 28.29
N ASP A 78 29.24 -21.22 27.95
CA ASP A 78 28.44 -22.09 28.80
C ASP A 78 27.50 -22.95 27.93
N PRO A 79 27.72 -24.28 27.86
CA PRO A 79 26.87 -25.20 27.10
C PRO A 79 25.43 -25.31 27.63
N GLU A 80 25.19 -24.98 28.90
CA GLU A 80 23.87 -25.10 29.52
C GLU A 80 23.00 -23.86 29.28
N LEU A 81 23.53 -22.78 28.70
CA LEU A 81 22.75 -21.57 28.43
C LEU A 81 21.78 -21.78 27.26
N PRO A 82 20.46 -21.75 27.48
CA PRO A 82 19.50 -21.94 26.40
C PRO A 82 19.39 -20.65 25.56
N LEU A 83 19.69 -20.74 24.25
CA LEU A 83 19.28 -19.72 23.29
C LEU A 83 17.79 -19.90 22.96
N ILE A 84 16.94 -19.18 23.69
CA ILE A 84 15.47 -19.30 23.58
C ILE A 84 14.96 -18.75 22.23
N HIS A 85 15.44 -17.58 21.81
CA HIS A 85 15.04 -16.94 20.56
C HIS A 85 16.23 -16.30 19.86
N ALA A 86 16.53 -16.78 18.65
CA ALA A 86 17.52 -16.18 17.76
C ALA A 86 16.84 -15.88 16.42
N THR A 87 16.41 -14.64 16.24
CA THR A 87 15.73 -14.17 15.02
C THR A 87 16.33 -12.85 14.58
N SER A 88 16.30 -12.59 13.27
CA SER A 88 16.64 -11.24 12.79
C SER A 88 15.60 -10.23 13.29
N LEU A 89 16.04 -8.99 13.50
CA LEU A 89 15.13 -7.87 13.72
C LEU A 89 14.09 -7.77 12.59
N ALA A 90 14.49 -8.06 11.34
CA ALA A 90 13.60 -8.10 10.19
C ALA A 90 12.46 -9.13 10.35
N GLN A 91 12.76 -10.36 10.79
CA GLN A 91 11.74 -11.37 11.06
C GLN A 91 10.85 -11.03 12.26
N GLN A 92 11.42 -10.42 13.31
CA GLN A 92 10.66 -9.94 14.46
C GLN A 92 9.65 -8.85 14.05
N THR A 93 10.03 -7.95 13.15
CA THR A 93 9.11 -6.95 12.60
C THR A 93 8.10 -7.55 11.62
N HIS A 94 8.47 -8.62 10.90
CA HIS A 94 7.62 -9.25 9.89
C HIS A 94 6.31 -9.81 10.47
N GLY A 95 6.33 -10.35 11.69
CA GLY A 95 5.13 -10.86 12.36
C GLY A 95 4.06 -9.78 12.60
N ALA A 96 4.48 -8.53 12.81
CA ALA A 96 3.57 -7.40 12.94
C ALA A 96 3.10 -6.85 11.58
N THR A 97 3.90 -7.02 10.52
CA THR A 97 3.60 -6.48 9.18
C THR A 97 2.83 -7.45 8.28
N ILE A 98 2.89 -8.76 8.53
CA ILE A 98 2.30 -9.77 7.64
C ILE A 98 0.78 -9.59 7.42
N ILE A 99 0.06 -9.14 8.45
CA ILE A 99 -1.38 -8.85 8.36
C ILE A 99 -1.62 -7.62 7.48
N LEU A 100 -0.80 -6.58 7.60
CA LEU A 100 -0.88 -5.37 6.78
C LEU A 100 -0.53 -5.65 5.32
N GLU A 101 0.48 -6.50 5.08
CA GLU A 101 0.83 -6.97 3.73
C GLU A 101 -0.30 -7.79 3.10
N PHE A 102 -0.90 -8.70 3.87
CA PHE A 102 -2.04 -9.49 3.40
C PHE A 102 -3.25 -8.60 3.07
N MET A 103 -3.58 -7.65 3.93
CA MET A 103 -4.65 -6.68 3.67
C MET A 103 -4.36 -5.82 2.44
N SER A 104 -3.13 -5.36 2.27
CA SER A 104 -2.69 -4.58 1.11
C SER A 104 -2.81 -5.39 -0.18
N PHE A 105 -2.43 -6.67 -0.14
CA PHE A 105 -2.58 -7.58 -1.26
C PHE A 105 -4.05 -7.83 -1.62
N MET A 106 -4.92 -8.07 -0.64
CA MET A 106 -6.37 -8.19 -0.91
C MET A 106 -6.95 -6.91 -1.52
N LEU A 107 -6.56 -5.75 -1.00
CA LEU A 107 -7.01 -4.46 -1.53
C LEU A 107 -6.53 -4.24 -2.97
N PHE A 108 -5.30 -4.67 -3.27
CA PHE A 108 -4.77 -4.68 -4.63
C PHE A 108 -5.60 -5.58 -5.55
N VAL A 109 -5.93 -6.81 -5.12
CA VAL A 109 -6.75 -7.75 -5.90
C VAL A 109 -8.15 -7.18 -6.16
N PHE A 110 -8.81 -6.61 -5.14
CA PHE A 110 -10.11 -5.97 -5.32
C PHE A 110 -10.04 -4.75 -6.23
N GLY A 111 -9.01 -3.92 -6.10
CA GLY A 111 -8.79 -2.76 -6.97
C GLY A 111 -8.56 -3.19 -8.43
N ALA A 112 -7.72 -4.20 -8.65
CA ALA A 112 -7.47 -4.77 -9.97
C ALA A 112 -8.74 -5.38 -10.58
N GLY A 113 -9.52 -6.12 -9.79
CA GLY A 113 -10.81 -6.68 -10.21
C GLY A 113 -11.83 -5.60 -10.57
N GLY A 114 -11.95 -4.56 -9.74
CA GLY A 114 -12.81 -3.40 -10.02
C GLY A 114 -12.41 -2.67 -11.30
N MET A 115 -11.10 -2.50 -11.52
CA MET A 115 -10.58 -1.90 -12.75
C MET A 115 -10.91 -2.76 -13.98
N ALA A 116 -10.78 -4.09 -13.89
CA ALA A 116 -11.14 -5.00 -14.96
C ALA A 116 -12.64 -4.92 -15.30
N LEU A 117 -13.50 -4.89 -14.28
CA LEU A 117 -14.95 -4.73 -14.45
C LEU A 117 -15.30 -3.37 -15.09
N ALA A 118 -14.66 -2.29 -14.65
CA ALA A 118 -14.83 -0.97 -15.27
C ALA A 118 -14.39 -0.98 -16.73
N GLY A 119 -13.25 -1.60 -17.05
CA GLY A 119 -12.77 -1.77 -18.41
C GLY A 119 -13.75 -2.56 -19.29
N MET A 120 -14.30 -3.67 -18.78
CA MET A 120 -15.34 -4.45 -19.47
C MET A 120 -16.60 -3.62 -19.72
N GLY A 121 -17.05 -2.83 -18.73
CA GLY A 121 -18.21 -1.95 -18.87
C GLY A 121 -18.01 -0.88 -19.95
N ILE A 122 -16.84 -0.23 -19.96
CA ILE A 122 -16.47 0.76 -20.98
C ILE A 122 -16.41 0.09 -22.36
N TYR A 123 -15.76 -1.08 -22.46
CA TYR A 123 -15.69 -1.84 -23.70
C TYR A 123 -17.09 -2.18 -24.24
N GLY A 124 -18.00 -2.64 -23.37
CA GLY A 124 -19.39 -2.94 -23.73
C GLY A 124 -20.14 -1.71 -24.22
N LEU A 125 -20.04 -0.59 -23.49
CA LEU A 125 -20.70 0.67 -23.83
C LEU A 125 -20.20 1.22 -25.18
N VAL A 126 -18.89 1.22 -25.40
CA VAL A 126 -18.27 1.69 -26.65
C VAL A 126 -18.63 0.75 -27.80
N SER A 127 -18.53 -0.56 -27.60
CA SER A 127 -18.90 -1.55 -28.63
C SER A 127 -20.36 -1.43 -29.03
N TYR A 128 -21.25 -1.19 -28.07
CA TYR A 128 -22.67 -0.95 -28.33
C TYR A 128 -22.89 0.36 -29.10
N SER A 129 -22.30 1.47 -28.64
CA SER A 129 -22.41 2.77 -29.32
C SER A 129 -21.87 2.72 -30.75
N VAL A 130 -20.77 2.00 -30.97
CA VAL A 130 -20.19 1.79 -32.29
C VAL A 130 -21.14 1.05 -33.22
N LYS A 131 -21.79 -0.04 -32.75
CA LYS A 131 -22.79 -0.78 -33.54
C LYS A 131 -23.96 0.11 -33.94
N GLN A 132 -24.42 0.96 -33.03
CA GLN A 132 -25.52 1.89 -33.28
C GLN A 132 -25.13 3.04 -34.25
N SER A 133 -23.85 3.45 -34.23
CA SER A 133 -23.30 4.49 -35.11
C SER A 133 -22.73 3.98 -36.44
N THR A 134 -22.88 2.69 -36.77
CA THR A 134 -22.31 2.11 -38.00
C THR A 134 -22.77 2.85 -39.27
N HIS A 135 -24.02 3.32 -39.30
CA HIS A 135 -24.58 4.06 -40.43
C HIS A 135 -23.95 5.46 -40.58
N GLU A 136 -23.79 6.20 -39.48
CA GLU A 136 -23.13 7.52 -39.46
C GLU A 136 -21.64 7.43 -39.80
N ILE A 137 -20.96 6.39 -39.30
CA ILE A 137 -19.54 6.12 -39.59
C ILE A 137 -19.38 5.79 -41.07
N GLY A 138 -20.30 5.00 -41.65
CA GLY A 138 -20.34 4.69 -43.08
C GLY A 138 -20.51 5.94 -43.95
N ILE A 139 -21.45 6.83 -43.60
CA ILE A 139 -21.68 8.09 -44.32
C ILE A 139 -20.45 9.01 -44.22
N ARG A 140 -19.87 9.19 -43.03
CA ARG A 140 -18.64 10.01 -42.85
C ARG A 140 -17.46 9.46 -43.65
N MET A 141 -17.27 8.15 -43.64
CA MET A 141 -16.21 7.50 -44.42
C MET A 141 -16.43 7.65 -45.93
N ALA A 142 -17.68 7.56 -46.40
CA ALA A 142 -18.04 7.80 -47.80
C ALA A 142 -17.82 9.26 -48.24
N LEU A 143 -17.95 10.21 -47.30
CA LEU A 143 -17.62 11.63 -47.50
C LEU A 143 -16.10 11.92 -47.36
N GLY A 144 -15.25 10.89 -47.18
CA GLY A 144 -13.80 11.03 -47.12
C GLY A 144 -13.22 11.28 -45.72
N ALA A 145 -13.99 11.07 -44.65
CA ALA A 145 -13.46 11.23 -43.30
C ALA A 145 -12.36 10.20 -42.97
N ASP A 146 -11.27 10.70 -42.39
CA ASP A 146 -10.15 9.87 -41.96
C ASP A 146 -10.55 8.93 -40.80
N ARG A 147 -10.11 7.66 -40.87
CA ARG A 147 -10.37 6.63 -39.85
C ARG A 147 -9.90 7.08 -38.46
N LEU A 148 -8.84 7.88 -38.41
CA LEU A 148 -8.30 8.44 -37.16
C LEU A 148 -9.26 9.42 -36.49
N SER A 149 -10.09 10.14 -37.26
CA SER A 149 -11.07 11.09 -36.73
C SER A 149 -12.19 10.38 -35.96
N VAL A 150 -12.62 9.22 -36.45
CA VAL A 150 -13.64 8.37 -35.80
C VAL A 150 -13.10 7.80 -34.49
N VAL A 151 -11.88 7.24 -34.51
CA VAL A 151 -11.21 6.70 -33.32
C VAL A 151 -11.01 7.79 -32.25
N ARG A 152 -10.58 9.01 -32.65
CA ARG A 152 -10.45 10.15 -31.73
C ARG A 152 -11.77 10.53 -31.06
N GLY A 153 -12.89 10.48 -31.79
CA GLY A 153 -14.21 10.78 -31.24
C GLY A 153 -14.62 9.80 -30.13
N PHE A 154 -14.45 8.49 -30.36
CA PHE A 154 -14.75 7.47 -29.36
C PHE A 154 -13.78 7.52 -28.17
N LEU A 155 -12.49 7.72 -28.44
CA LEU A 155 -11.48 7.89 -27.41
C LEU A 155 -11.78 9.09 -26.51
N GLY A 156 -12.20 10.22 -27.08
CA GLY A 156 -12.59 11.42 -26.33
C GLY A 156 -13.82 11.18 -25.43
N ARG A 157 -14.82 10.44 -25.90
CA ARG A 157 -15.98 10.05 -25.07
C ARG A 157 -15.55 9.12 -23.94
N GLY A 158 -14.74 8.11 -24.24
CA GLY A 158 -14.19 7.18 -23.25
C GLY A 158 -13.36 7.90 -22.19
N LEU A 159 -12.45 8.78 -22.61
CA LEU A 159 -11.63 9.59 -21.70
C LEU A 159 -12.44 10.54 -20.83
N LYS A 160 -13.51 11.16 -21.34
CA LYS A 160 -14.40 11.99 -20.50
C LYS A 160 -15.08 11.17 -19.41
N LEU A 161 -15.61 10.00 -19.75
CA LEU A 161 -16.19 9.06 -18.78
C LEU A 161 -15.14 8.57 -17.77
N GLY A 162 -13.96 8.18 -18.25
CA GLY A 162 -12.84 7.74 -17.42
C GLY A 162 -12.35 8.84 -16.46
N ALA A 163 -12.24 10.08 -16.94
CA ALA A 163 -11.84 11.23 -16.14
C ALA A 163 -12.89 11.58 -15.07
N ALA A 164 -14.18 11.53 -15.41
CA ALA A 164 -15.25 11.73 -14.43
C ALA A 164 -15.22 10.63 -13.35
N GLY A 165 -15.08 9.37 -13.75
CA GLY A 165 -14.93 8.26 -12.81
C GLY A 165 -13.69 8.39 -11.93
N ALA A 166 -12.55 8.78 -12.50
CA ALA A 166 -11.31 9.02 -11.76
C ALA A 166 -11.44 10.17 -10.76
N ALA A 167 -12.14 11.26 -11.12
CA ALA A 167 -12.37 12.38 -10.22
C ALA A 167 -13.24 11.97 -9.02
N VAL A 168 -14.36 11.27 -9.26
CA VAL A 168 -15.23 10.76 -8.19
C VAL A 168 -14.47 9.76 -7.31
N GLY A 169 -13.73 8.83 -7.92
CA GLY A 169 -12.91 7.85 -7.21
C GLY A 169 -11.84 8.51 -6.35
N MET A 170 -11.21 9.59 -6.82
CA MET A 170 -10.21 10.34 -6.07
C MET A 170 -10.81 11.04 -4.85
N ILE A 171 -11.99 11.67 -4.99
CA ILE A 171 -12.70 12.30 -3.87
C ILE A 171 -13.06 11.24 -2.82
N ALA A 172 -13.60 10.10 -3.25
CA ALA A 172 -13.94 8.99 -2.35
C ALA A 172 -12.70 8.43 -1.65
N ALA A 173 -11.61 8.20 -2.39
CA ALA A 173 -10.35 7.69 -1.86
C ALA A 173 -9.72 8.66 -0.85
N LEU A 174 -9.76 9.97 -1.08
CA LEU A 174 -9.29 10.99 -0.13
C LEU A 174 -10.14 11.02 1.15
N GLY A 175 -11.46 10.85 1.02
CA GLY A 175 -12.35 10.78 2.18
C GLY A 175 -12.06 9.54 3.04
N ILE A 176 -11.93 8.38 2.39
CA ILE A 176 -11.61 7.12 3.04
C ILE A 176 -10.20 7.14 3.64
N SER A 177 -9.19 7.70 2.94
CA SER A 177 -7.82 7.77 3.45
C SER A 177 -7.70 8.67 4.68
N ARG A 178 -8.44 9.79 4.71
CA ARG A 178 -8.54 10.64 5.90
C ARG A 178 -9.20 9.94 7.07
N PHE A 179 -10.28 9.21 6.82
CA PHE A 179 -10.94 8.42 7.85
C PHE A 179 -9.99 7.34 8.40
N LEU A 180 -9.33 6.58 7.53
CA LEU A 180 -8.32 5.59 7.92
C LEU A 180 -7.15 6.22 8.68
N ALA A 181 -6.64 7.38 8.29
CA ALA A 181 -5.57 8.07 9.02
C ALA A 181 -5.98 8.49 10.43
N SER A 182 -7.29 8.65 10.69
CA SER A 182 -7.80 8.93 12.04
C SER A 182 -7.87 7.70 12.94
N VAL A 183 -7.88 6.49 12.35
CA VAL A 183 -8.00 5.20 13.05
C VAL A 183 -6.67 4.45 13.08
N LEU A 184 -5.83 4.61 12.05
CA LEU A 184 -4.58 3.88 11.85
C LEU A 184 -3.38 4.83 11.94
N PHE A 185 -2.55 4.66 12.97
CA PHE A 185 -1.36 5.49 13.19
C PHE A 185 -0.28 5.22 12.13
N GLY A 186 0.24 6.29 11.53
CA GLY A 186 1.39 6.23 10.61
C GLY A 186 1.05 6.04 9.13
N VAL A 187 -0.23 6.04 8.75
CA VAL A 187 -0.62 6.11 7.34
C VAL A 187 -0.58 7.56 6.87
N SER A 188 0.32 7.86 5.93
CA SER A 188 0.29 9.15 5.25
C SER A 188 -1.01 9.27 4.45
N ALA A 189 -1.89 10.18 4.86
CA ALA A 189 -3.24 10.29 4.30
C ALA A 189 -3.26 10.65 2.79
N THR A 190 -2.13 11.14 2.27
CA THR A 190 -2.01 11.64 0.89
C THR A 190 -0.58 11.47 0.35
N ASP A 191 -0.29 10.32 -0.27
CA ASP A 191 0.87 10.19 -1.15
C ASP A 191 0.48 10.57 -2.59
N ALA A 192 0.91 11.75 -3.03
CA ALA A 192 0.62 12.28 -4.37
C ALA A 192 1.09 11.34 -5.50
N VAL A 193 2.19 10.61 -5.28
CA VAL A 193 2.73 9.68 -6.28
C VAL A 193 1.79 8.48 -6.47
N SER A 194 1.26 7.93 -5.38
CA SER A 194 0.30 6.84 -5.41
C SER A 194 -1.01 7.24 -6.11
N PHE A 195 -1.55 8.43 -5.81
CA PHE A 195 -2.74 8.95 -6.49
C PHE A 195 -2.50 9.19 -7.99
N ALA A 196 -1.35 9.77 -8.36
CA ALA A 196 -0.99 9.99 -9.76
C ALA A 196 -0.88 8.67 -10.54
N ARG A 197 -0.26 7.65 -9.93
CA ARG A 197 -0.18 6.29 -10.51
C ARG A 197 -1.56 5.68 -10.69
N ALA A 198 -2.45 5.79 -9.71
CA ALA A 198 -3.81 5.26 -9.81
C ALA A 198 -4.59 5.89 -10.98
N VAL A 199 -4.53 7.21 -11.14
CA VAL A 199 -5.17 7.91 -12.27
C VAL A 199 -4.57 7.47 -13.60
N ALA A 200 -3.24 7.39 -13.71
CA ALA A 200 -2.57 6.96 -14.92
C ALA A 200 -2.98 5.53 -15.33
N ILE A 201 -3.08 4.63 -14.35
CA ILE A 201 -3.53 3.24 -14.55
C ILE A 201 -4.98 3.22 -15.07
N VAL A 202 -5.91 3.93 -14.42
CA VAL A 202 -7.32 3.99 -14.83
C VAL A 202 -7.47 4.56 -16.25
N LEU A 203 -6.83 5.68 -16.53
CA LEU A 203 -6.88 6.31 -17.86
C LEU A 203 -6.22 5.42 -18.93
N GLY A 204 -5.10 4.77 -18.60
CA GLY A 204 -4.46 3.77 -19.46
C GLY A 204 -5.41 2.62 -19.79
N GLY A 205 -6.11 2.09 -18.79
CA GLY A 205 -7.14 1.06 -18.98
C GLY A 205 -8.29 1.51 -19.87
N VAL A 206 -8.78 2.74 -19.69
CA VAL A 206 -9.83 3.34 -20.55
C VAL A 206 -9.35 3.45 -22.00
N ILE A 207 -8.11 3.90 -22.21
CA ILE A 207 -7.52 4.00 -23.56
C ILE A 207 -7.47 2.62 -24.22
N VAL A 208 -6.99 1.59 -23.51
CA VAL A 208 -6.92 0.22 -24.04
C VAL A 208 -8.32 -0.32 -24.35
N ALA A 209 -9.29 -0.13 -23.45
CA ALA A 209 -10.66 -0.61 -23.61
C ALA A 209 -11.42 0.09 -24.76
N THR A 210 -11.06 1.33 -25.10
CA THR A 210 -11.74 2.15 -26.12
C THR A 210 -11.10 2.04 -27.50
N ILE A 211 -9.76 1.94 -27.59
CA ILE A 211 -9.04 1.86 -28.88
C ILE A 211 -9.41 0.57 -29.62
N PHE A 212 -9.45 -0.57 -28.93
CA PHE A 212 -9.69 -1.86 -29.59
C PHE A 212 -11.02 -1.92 -30.37
N PRO A 213 -12.20 -1.63 -29.78
CA PRO A 213 -13.46 -1.64 -30.51
C PRO A 213 -13.56 -0.52 -31.56
N ALA A 214 -13.03 0.68 -31.28
CA ALA A 214 -13.04 1.79 -32.23
C ALA A 214 -12.20 1.48 -33.49
N TRP A 215 -11.04 0.85 -33.30
CA TRP A 215 -10.16 0.46 -34.40
C TRP A 215 -10.74 -0.69 -35.21
N ARG A 216 -11.39 -1.66 -34.56
CA ARG A 216 -12.12 -2.75 -35.23
C ARG A 216 -13.23 -2.20 -36.13
N ALA A 217 -14.00 -1.21 -35.68
CA ALA A 217 -15.07 -0.61 -36.46
C ALA A 217 -14.57 0.27 -37.61
N ALA A 218 -13.45 0.96 -37.44
CA ALA A 218 -12.82 1.71 -38.53
C ALA A 218 -12.26 0.78 -39.65
N ARG A 219 -12.01 -0.50 -39.34
CA ARG A 219 -11.53 -1.53 -40.28
C ARG A 219 -12.65 -2.36 -40.92
N THR A 220 -13.85 -2.43 -40.33
CA THR A 220 -14.96 -3.13 -40.98
C THR A 220 -15.35 -2.41 -42.26
N ASN A 221 -15.34 -3.15 -43.36
CA ASN A 221 -15.49 -2.61 -44.72
C ASN A 221 -16.86 -1.90 -44.87
N PRO A 222 -16.92 -0.62 -45.26
CA PRO A 222 -18.18 0.10 -45.43
C PRO A 222 -19.09 -0.51 -46.50
N LEU A 223 -18.52 -1.28 -47.44
CA LEU A 223 -19.26 -1.96 -48.52
C LEU A 223 -20.10 -3.15 -48.04
N SER A 224 -19.78 -3.80 -46.92
CA SER A 224 -20.64 -4.87 -46.37
C SER A 224 -21.88 -4.33 -45.65
N ALA A 225 -21.87 -3.06 -45.23
CA ALA A 225 -23.03 -2.42 -44.59
C ALA A 225 -24.13 -2.01 -45.59
N LEU A 226 -23.81 -1.90 -46.88
CA LEU A 226 -24.75 -1.58 -47.96
C LEU A 226 -25.40 -2.81 -48.59
N ARG A 227 -24.96 -4.03 -48.24
CA ARG A 227 -25.44 -5.27 -48.87
C ARG A 227 -26.59 -5.96 -48.11
N HIS A 228 -27.13 -5.30 -47.09
CA HIS A 228 -28.31 -5.74 -46.31
C HIS A 228 -29.53 -4.82 -46.48
N HIS A 229 -29.58 -4.04 -47.55
CA HIS A 229 -30.80 -3.40 -48.04
C HIS A 229 -30.82 -3.42 -49.56
#